data_AF-A0A8H8WSM1-F1
#
_entry.id   AF-A0A8H8WSM1-F1
#
_cell.length_a   1.000
_cell.length_b   1.000
_cell.length_c   1.000
_cell.angle_alpha   90.00
_cell.angle_beta   90.00
_cell.angle_gamma   90.00
#
_symmetry.space_group_name_H-M   'P 1'
#
loop_
_entity.id
_entity.type
_entity.pdbx_description
1 polymer ?
#
loop_
_entity_poly.entity_id
_entity_poly.type
_entity_poly.pdbx_seq_one_letter_code
_entity_poly.pdbx_strand_id
1 'polypeptide(L)'
;MDGLRPAPDLTLPRRRARRQGRRFPRNPGFRERTMDYIDELRDGAAEHFREWLAALSAEDGYARAAAWGLRLQLEGLTPAEALVRVAEGMERHAGPHRVLYAASVAGGAYDDPDAIESMMETVEAILSDRVLSEAEREETRRSRIVARIRLGSYDEVDIEWLEVRAAAMTDAEMLKMDPFDGEEITELSRRVVTCGTAVRDHWTRRVIEPGERHLVLREALQGREHETRHSELSAYLHVVAGDGGAAEFLDVYDEHVALAS
;
A
#
# COMPACT_ATOMS: atom_id res chain seq x y z
N MET A 1 55.21 -35.74 -49.38
CA MET A 1 54.15 -36.59 -48.82
C MET A 1 53.89 -36.10 -47.42
N ASP A 2 52.84 -35.30 -47.30
CA ASP A 2 52.34 -34.73 -46.06
C ASP A 2 51.80 -35.83 -45.13
N GLY A 3 52.30 -35.85 -43.90
CA GLY A 3 51.82 -36.71 -42.82
C GLY A 3 51.25 -35.86 -41.70
N LEU A 4 49.93 -35.66 -41.77
CA LEU A 4 49.11 -34.82 -40.91
C LEU A 4 49.22 -35.15 -39.42
N ARG A 5 49.33 -34.10 -38.59
CA ARG A 5 49.13 -34.15 -37.14
C ARG A 5 47.64 -34.44 -36.83
N PRO A 6 47.31 -35.30 -35.85
CA PRO A 6 45.93 -35.46 -35.40
C PRO A 6 45.47 -34.26 -34.54
N ALA A 7 44.21 -33.87 -34.76
CA ALA A 7 43.49 -32.75 -34.15
C ALA A 7 43.14 -32.99 -32.66
N PRO A 8 42.89 -31.92 -31.88
CA PRO A 8 42.48 -32.03 -30.48
C PRO A 8 41.01 -32.46 -30.33
N ASP A 9 40.80 -33.35 -29.37
CA ASP A 9 39.51 -33.94 -29.00
C ASP A 9 38.60 -32.90 -28.31
N LEU A 10 37.52 -32.53 -29.00
CA LEU A 10 36.42 -31.72 -28.50
C LEU A 10 35.38 -32.62 -27.83
N THR A 11 35.54 -32.84 -26.53
CA THR A 11 34.52 -33.48 -25.69
C THR A 11 34.07 -32.54 -24.57
N LEU A 12 33.01 -31.78 -24.83
CA LEU A 12 32.00 -31.45 -23.81
C LEU A 12 30.99 -32.61 -23.84
N PRO A 13 30.50 -33.16 -22.70
CA PRO A 13 29.51 -32.41 -21.90
C PRO A 13 29.42 -32.79 -20.41
N ARG A 14 28.80 -31.92 -19.59
CA ARG A 14 27.57 -32.19 -18.81
C ARG A 14 27.42 -31.23 -17.63
N ARG A 15 26.33 -30.46 -17.71
CA ARG A 15 25.65 -29.80 -16.60
C ARG A 15 25.53 -30.74 -15.38
N ARG A 16 25.94 -30.27 -14.21
CA ARG A 16 25.26 -30.61 -12.96
C ARG A 16 24.98 -29.33 -12.18
N ALA A 17 23.73 -28.93 -12.27
CA ALA A 17 23.09 -28.08 -11.29
C ALA A 17 23.22 -28.73 -9.90
N ARG A 18 23.74 -27.97 -8.93
CA ARG A 18 23.38 -28.14 -7.53
C ARG A 18 22.79 -26.83 -7.05
N ARG A 19 21.45 -26.74 -7.17
CA ARG A 19 20.62 -25.90 -6.31
C ARG A 19 20.92 -26.29 -4.87
N GLN A 20 21.68 -25.47 -4.14
CA GLN A 20 21.46 -25.34 -2.71
C GLN A 20 20.55 -24.13 -2.55
N GLY A 21 19.25 -24.41 -2.38
CA GLY A 21 18.28 -23.41 -1.96
C GLY A 21 18.67 -22.96 -0.56
N ARG A 22 19.45 -21.89 -0.47
CA ARG A 22 19.44 -21.05 0.72
C ARG A 22 18.10 -20.32 0.69
N ARG A 23 17.13 -20.85 1.45
CA ARG A 23 16.00 -20.05 1.91
C ARG A 23 16.62 -18.93 2.73
N PHE A 24 16.77 -17.76 2.14
CA PHE A 24 17.03 -16.55 2.90
C PHE A 24 15.84 -16.35 3.84
N PRO A 25 16.08 -15.95 5.10
CA PRO A 25 15.00 -15.69 6.02
C PRO A 25 14.14 -14.58 5.43
N ARG A 26 12.86 -14.88 5.19
CA ARG A 26 11.82 -13.85 5.07
C ARG A 26 11.95 -12.98 6.31
N ASN A 27 11.96 -11.67 6.11
CA ASN A 27 12.10 -10.68 7.16
C ASN A 27 11.13 -11.03 8.32
N PRO A 28 11.60 -11.45 9.51
CA PRO A 28 10.75 -12.00 10.57
C PRO A 28 9.90 -10.94 11.30
N GLY A 29 9.91 -9.69 10.83
CA GLY A 29 9.16 -8.56 11.40
C GLY A 29 7.79 -8.30 10.77
N PHE A 30 7.49 -8.81 9.58
CA PHE A 30 6.18 -8.63 8.94
C PHE A 30 5.17 -9.59 9.58
N ARG A 31 4.57 -9.19 10.70
CA ARG A 31 3.26 -9.74 11.08
C ARG A 31 2.28 -9.20 10.05
N GLU A 32 1.47 -10.05 9.43
CA GLU A 32 0.31 -9.63 8.65
C GLU A 32 -0.62 -8.82 9.58
N ARG A 33 -0.41 -7.51 9.66
CA ARG A 33 -1.38 -6.61 10.24
C ARG A 33 -2.42 -6.38 9.14
N THR A 34 -3.59 -6.99 9.30
CA THR A 34 -4.74 -6.63 8.47
C THR A 34 -5.07 -5.17 8.80
N MET A 35 -4.97 -4.30 7.80
CA MET A 35 -5.37 -2.89 7.94
C MET A 35 -6.88 -2.84 8.19
N ASP A 36 -7.28 -2.15 9.25
CA ASP A 36 -8.68 -1.92 9.61
C ASP A 36 -9.08 -0.46 9.31
N TYR A 37 -10.38 -0.13 9.32
CA TYR A 37 -10.84 1.25 9.11
C TYR A 37 -10.29 2.24 10.15
N ILE A 38 -9.94 1.78 11.35
CA ILE A 38 -9.27 2.61 12.36
C ILE A 38 -7.89 3.08 11.90
N ASP A 39 -7.24 2.32 11.01
CA ASP A 39 -5.95 2.68 10.42
C ASP A 39 -6.13 3.60 9.19
N GLU A 40 -7.36 3.76 8.68
CA GLU A 40 -7.70 4.74 7.62
C GLU A 40 -8.00 6.14 8.21
N LEU A 41 -8.18 6.26 9.53
CA LEU A 41 -8.35 7.54 10.22
C LEU A 41 -7.03 8.33 10.26
N ARG A 42 -7.12 9.64 9.97
CA ARG A 42 -6.00 10.57 9.78
C ARG A 42 -6.05 11.75 10.72
N ASP A 43 -5.02 12.58 10.68
CA ASP A 43 -4.98 13.88 11.36
C ASP A 43 -5.30 13.76 12.86
N GLY A 44 -4.76 12.72 13.51
CA GLY A 44 -5.01 12.43 14.92
C GLY A 44 -6.38 11.83 15.23
N ALA A 45 -7.30 11.70 14.28
CA ALA A 45 -8.65 11.15 14.49
C ALA A 45 -8.63 9.75 15.11
N ALA A 46 -7.67 8.91 14.72
CA ALA A 46 -7.50 7.58 15.31
C ALA A 46 -7.11 7.66 16.80
N GLU A 47 -6.26 8.61 17.19
CA GLU A 47 -5.87 8.83 18.58
C GLU A 47 -7.02 9.43 19.38
N HIS A 48 -7.64 10.51 18.89
CA HIS A 48 -8.82 11.12 19.52
C HIS A 48 -9.95 10.11 19.72
N PHE A 49 -10.19 9.23 18.75
CA PHE A 49 -11.17 8.16 18.90
C PHE A 49 -10.81 7.16 20.00
N ARG A 50 -9.54 6.76 20.11
CA ARG A 50 -9.07 5.90 21.20
C ARG A 50 -9.15 6.59 22.55
N GLU A 51 -8.86 7.88 22.62
CA GLU A 51 -9.03 8.70 23.82
C GLU A 51 -10.50 8.78 24.24
N TRP A 52 -11.41 8.97 23.29
CA TRP A 52 -12.86 8.93 23.55
C TRP A 52 -13.32 7.56 24.08
N LEU A 53 -12.82 6.45 23.53
CA LEU A 53 -13.09 5.10 24.05
C LEU A 53 -12.53 4.90 25.48
N ALA A 54 -11.34 5.44 25.76
CA ALA A 54 -10.76 5.41 27.09
C ALA A 54 -11.58 6.24 28.09
N ALA A 55 -12.05 7.43 27.69
CA ALA A 55 -12.92 8.28 28.47
C ALA A 55 -14.28 7.62 28.76
N LEU A 56 -14.87 6.93 27.78
CA LEU A 56 -16.06 6.10 27.97
C LEU A 56 -15.86 5.03 29.05
N SER A 57 -14.72 4.35 29.02
CA SER A 57 -14.36 3.31 30.00
C SER A 57 -14.12 3.88 31.41
N ALA A 58 -13.73 5.14 31.50
CA ALA A 58 -13.59 5.90 32.75
C ALA A 58 -14.91 6.55 33.22
N GLU A 59 -16.03 6.23 32.57
CA GLU A 59 -17.36 6.78 32.84
C GLU A 59 -17.47 8.31 32.67
N ASP A 60 -16.66 8.91 31.80
CA ASP A 60 -16.73 10.35 31.50
C ASP A 60 -18.12 10.75 30.97
N GLY A 61 -18.67 11.83 31.53
CA GLY A 61 -20.03 12.28 31.24
C GLY A 61 -20.23 12.76 29.80
N TYR A 62 -19.25 13.43 29.21
CA TYR A 62 -19.32 13.92 27.83
C TYR A 62 -19.20 12.78 26.83
N ALA A 63 -18.24 11.88 27.05
CA ALA A 63 -18.07 10.70 26.21
C ALA A 63 -19.36 9.83 26.22
N ARG A 64 -19.94 9.62 27.40
CA ARG A 64 -21.21 8.88 27.57
C ARG A 64 -22.40 9.56 26.90
N ALA A 65 -22.46 10.89 26.90
CA ALA A 65 -23.54 11.62 26.24
C ALA A 65 -23.53 11.37 24.72
N ALA A 66 -22.35 11.39 24.09
CA ALA A 66 -22.21 11.06 22.66
C ALA A 66 -22.62 9.62 22.37
N ALA A 67 -22.11 8.65 23.15
CA ALA A 67 -22.48 7.24 22.99
C ALA A 67 -23.99 6.99 23.20
N TRP A 68 -24.60 7.66 24.18
CA TRP A 68 -26.03 7.58 24.46
C TRP A 68 -26.86 8.16 23.31
N GLY A 69 -26.46 9.31 22.75
CA GLY A 69 -27.11 9.93 21.58
C GLY A 69 -27.13 9.00 20.36
N LEU A 70 -26.07 8.22 20.17
CA LEU A 70 -25.95 7.18 19.13
C LEU A 70 -26.50 5.81 19.55
N ARG A 71 -27.04 5.67 20.77
CA ARG A 71 -27.56 4.42 21.34
C ARG A 71 -26.55 3.26 21.31
N LEU A 72 -25.29 3.56 21.57
CA LEU A 72 -24.19 2.61 21.47
C LEU A 72 -23.93 1.87 22.79
N GLN A 73 -23.54 0.60 22.65
CA GLN A 73 -22.91 -0.20 23.70
C GLN A 73 -21.58 -0.72 23.14
N LEU A 74 -20.47 -0.16 23.61
CA LEU A 74 -19.13 -0.39 23.05
C LEU A 74 -18.21 -1.20 23.97
N GLU A 75 -18.70 -1.57 25.16
CA GLU A 75 -17.92 -2.30 26.16
C GLU A 75 -17.37 -3.62 25.60
N GLY A 76 -16.07 -3.86 25.80
CA GLY A 76 -15.39 -5.08 25.36
C GLY A 76 -15.08 -5.15 23.87
N LEU A 77 -15.43 -4.13 23.07
CA LEU A 77 -15.07 -4.06 21.65
C LEU A 77 -13.64 -3.54 21.48
N THR A 78 -12.97 -4.03 20.45
CA THR A 78 -11.73 -3.41 19.95
C THR A 78 -12.04 -2.03 19.32
N PRO A 79 -11.06 -1.13 19.20
CA PRO A 79 -11.27 0.16 18.53
C PRO A 79 -11.82 0.03 17.10
N ALA A 80 -11.36 -0.98 16.36
CA ALA A 80 -11.86 -1.24 15.00
C ALA A 80 -13.35 -1.64 15.00
N GLU A 81 -13.76 -2.55 15.88
CA GLU A 81 -15.17 -2.95 16.03
C GLU A 81 -16.03 -1.79 16.53
N ALA A 82 -15.52 -1.01 17.47
CA ALA A 82 -16.21 0.15 18.02
C ALA A 82 -16.45 1.23 16.94
N LEU A 83 -15.46 1.49 16.08
CA LEU A 83 -15.59 2.42 14.97
C LEU A 83 -16.71 2.02 14.01
N VAL A 84 -16.79 0.73 13.66
CA VAL A 84 -17.89 0.21 12.83
C VAL A 84 -19.23 0.44 13.52
N ARG A 85 -19.35 0.17 14.83
CA ARG A 85 -20.59 0.43 15.59
C ARG A 85 -20.95 1.91 15.62
N VAL A 86 -19.96 2.79 15.75
CA VAL A 86 -20.16 4.24 15.72
C VAL A 86 -20.70 4.67 14.35
N ALA A 87 -20.11 4.20 13.26
CA ALA A 87 -20.61 4.45 11.91
C ALA A 87 -22.07 4.00 11.73
N GLU A 88 -22.42 2.81 12.21
CA GLU A 88 -23.80 2.31 12.20
C GLU A 88 -24.75 3.19 13.03
N GLY A 89 -24.30 3.64 14.21
CA GLY A 89 -25.05 4.52 15.08
C GLY A 89 -25.29 5.88 14.43
N MET A 90 -24.27 6.46 13.81
CA MET A 90 -24.37 7.73 13.09
C MET A 90 -25.39 7.65 11.94
N GLU A 91 -25.34 6.58 11.14
CA GLU A 91 -26.30 6.36 10.05
C GLU A 91 -27.74 6.32 10.58
N ARG A 92 -27.98 5.54 11.63
CA ARG A 92 -29.34 5.28 12.15
C ARG A 92 -29.90 6.38 13.03
N HIS A 93 -29.06 7.12 13.75
CA HIS A 93 -29.48 7.95 14.88
C HIS A 93 -29.03 9.41 14.81
N ALA A 94 -27.96 9.74 14.08
CA ALA A 94 -27.51 11.12 13.97
C ALA A 94 -28.26 11.94 12.92
N GLY A 95 -28.79 11.30 11.86
CA GLY A 95 -29.49 11.99 10.78
C GLY A 95 -28.62 13.13 10.18
N PRO A 96 -29.08 14.39 10.15
CA PRO A 96 -28.28 15.52 9.65
C PRO A 96 -27.14 15.94 10.59
N HIS A 97 -27.03 15.37 11.78
CA HIS A 97 -26.09 15.79 12.83
C HIS A 97 -24.82 14.94 12.90
N ARG A 98 -24.49 14.13 11.88
CA ARG A 98 -23.31 13.23 11.88
C ARG A 98 -22.01 13.95 12.22
N VAL A 99 -21.81 15.15 11.66
CA VAL A 99 -20.63 15.98 11.91
C VAL A 99 -20.47 16.34 13.40
N LEU A 100 -21.56 16.60 14.13
CA LEU A 100 -21.49 16.88 15.57
C LEU A 100 -21.03 15.66 16.37
N TYR A 101 -21.48 14.47 15.97
CA TYR A 101 -21.01 13.24 16.59
C TYR A 101 -19.57 12.92 16.21
N ALA A 102 -19.15 13.17 14.96
CA ALA A 102 -17.77 13.02 14.54
C ALA A 102 -16.84 13.94 15.35
N ALA A 103 -17.21 15.21 15.54
CA ALA A 103 -16.54 16.13 16.47
C ALA A 103 -16.45 15.56 17.89
N SER A 104 -17.57 15.06 18.40
CA SER A 104 -17.63 14.52 19.77
C SER A 104 -16.78 13.27 19.99
N VAL A 105 -16.55 12.44 18.96
CA VAL A 105 -15.82 11.18 19.10
C VAL A 105 -14.39 11.23 18.57
N ALA A 106 -14.05 12.19 17.70
CA ALA A 106 -12.76 12.23 17.00
C ALA A 106 -12.18 13.65 16.80
N GLY A 107 -12.89 14.71 17.16
CA GLY A 107 -12.39 16.09 17.07
C GLY A 107 -11.35 16.46 18.15
N GLY A 108 -11.15 15.60 19.17
CA GLY A 108 -10.22 15.88 20.25
C GLY A 108 -10.62 17.08 21.12
N ALA A 109 -9.67 17.67 21.84
CA ALA A 109 -9.94 18.77 22.79
C ALA A 109 -10.28 20.11 22.13
N TYR A 110 -10.04 20.26 20.83
CA TYR A 110 -10.16 21.53 20.10
C TYR A 110 -11.13 21.48 18.91
N ASP A 111 -11.93 20.43 18.78
CA ASP A 111 -12.80 20.20 17.61
C ASP A 111 -12.02 20.32 16.29
N ASP A 112 -10.91 19.56 16.19
CA ASP A 112 -10.00 19.52 15.05
C ASP A 112 -10.78 19.21 13.74
N PRO A 113 -10.93 20.18 12.83
CA PRO A 113 -11.73 20.00 11.62
C PRO A 113 -11.22 18.89 10.71
N ASP A 114 -9.91 18.68 10.63
CA ASP A 114 -9.29 17.69 9.75
C ASP A 114 -9.54 16.28 10.31
N ALA A 115 -9.43 16.12 11.63
CA ALA A 115 -9.78 14.86 12.30
C ALA A 115 -11.28 14.51 12.15
N ILE A 116 -12.14 15.53 12.17
CA ILE A 116 -13.59 15.38 11.97
C ILE A 116 -13.90 14.95 10.54
N GLU A 117 -13.29 15.61 9.55
CA GLU A 117 -13.43 15.25 8.14
C GLU A 117 -12.96 13.82 7.89
N SER A 118 -11.79 13.45 8.41
CA SER A 118 -11.26 12.08 8.30
C SER A 118 -12.20 11.03 8.92
N MET A 119 -12.81 11.33 10.08
CA MET A 119 -13.83 10.46 10.68
C MET A 119 -15.06 10.33 9.79
N MET A 120 -15.54 11.43 9.20
CA MET A 120 -16.70 11.40 8.32
C MET A 120 -16.44 10.59 7.05
N GLU A 121 -15.30 10.80 6.38
CA GLU A 121 -14.91 10.02 5.19
C GLU A 121 -14.81 8.52 5.51
N THR A 122 -14.22 8.18 6.65
CA THR A 122 -14.07 6.79 7.09
C THR A 122 -15.42 6.15 7.42
N VAL A 123 -16.34 6.89 8.05
CA VAL A 123 -17.72 6.44 8.31
C VAL A 123 -18.45 6.17 7.00
N GLU A 124 -18.34 7.05 6.01
CA GLU A 124 -18.95 6.87 4.69
C GLU A 124 -18.37 5.64 3.97
N ALA A 125 -17.06 5.43 4.06
CA ALA A 125 -16.39 4.25 3.53
C ALA A 125 -16.91 2.95 4.19
N ILE A 126 -16.99 2.91 5.53
CA ILE A 126 -17.54 1.77 6.27
C ILE A 126 -18.95 1.46 5.78
N LEU A 127 -19.83 2.46 5.71
CA LEU A 127 -21.24 2.27 5.37
C LEU A 127 -21.42 1.80 3.92
N SER A 128 -20.65 2.35 2.99
CA SER A 128 -20.67 1.96 1.57
C SER A 128 -20.14 0.55 1.36
N ASP A 129 -19.07 0.18 2.07
CA ASP A 129 -18.40 -1.11 1.90
C ASP A 129 -19.19 -2.29 2.48
N ARG A 130 -20.20 -2.07 3.33
CA ARG A 130 -20.99 -3.14 3.99
C ARG A 130 -21.71 -4.08 3.04
N VAL A 131 -22.12 -3.59 1.88
CA VAL A 131 -22.88 -4.36 0.89
C VAL A 131 -21.97 -5.04 -0.13
N LEU A 132 -20.67 -4.76 -0.07
CA LEU A 132 -19.68 -5.23 -1.03
C LEU A 132 -19.11 -6.60 -0.61
N SER A 133 -18.73 -7.39 -1.61
CA SER A 133 -17.92 -8.58 -1.42
C SER A 133 -16.51 -8.22 -0.89
N GLU A 134 -15.78 -9.20 -0.39
CA GLU A 134 -14.39 -8.99 0.06
C GLU A 134 -13.49 -8.45 -1.06
N ALA A 135 -13.63 -8.98 -2.27
CA ALA A 135 -12.87 -8.52 -3.44
C ALA A 135 -13.18 -7.06 -3.79
N GLU A 136 -14.46 -6.67 -3.78
CA GLU A 136 -14.87 -5.29 -4.04
C GLU A 136 -14.40 -4.34 -2.93
N ARG A 137 -14.41 -4.75 -1.66
CA ARG A 137 -13.86 -3.95 -0.56
C ARG A 137 -12.36 -3.73 -0.71
N GLU A 138 -11.62 -4.76 -1.13
CA GLU A 138 -10.19 -4.63 -1.40
C GLU A 138 -9.92 -3.66 -2.55
N GLU A 139 -10.73 -3.68 -3.61
CA GLU A 139 -10.65 -2.72 -4.70
C GLU A 139 -10.98 -1.28 -4.28
N THR A 140 -12.05 -1.07 -3.49
CA THR A 140 -12.41 0.26 -2.98
C THR A 140 -11.30 0.79 -2.06
N ARG A 141 -10.76 -0.05 -1.16
CA ARG A 141 -9.64 0.35 -0.29
C ARG A 141 -8.41 0.72 -1.09
N ARG A 142 -8.02 -0.10 -2.07
CA ARG A 142 -6.90 0.21 -2.98
C ARG A 142 -7.10 1.56 -3.64
N SER A 143 -8.31 1.82 -4.17
CA SER A 143 -8.65 3.09 -4.81
C SER A 143 -8.52 4.28 -3.85
N ARG A 144 -8.95 4.14 -2.58
CA ARG A 144 -8.79 5.19 -1.56
C ARG A 144 -7.32 5.46 -1.23
N ILE A 145 -6.52 4.41 -1.05
CA ILE A 145 -5.08 4.55 -0.80
C ILE A 145 -4.39 5.27 -1.96
N VAL A 146 -4.68 4.86 -3.20
CA VAL A 146 -4.12 5.48 -4.41
C VAL A 146 -4.52 6.95 -4.53
N ALA A 147 -5.78 7.28 -4.23
CA ALA A 147 -6.24 8.66 -4.21
C ALA A 147 -5.46 9.50 -3.18
N ARG A 148 -5.22 8.97 -1.97
CA ARG A 148 -4.37 9.63 -0.96
C ARG A 148 -2.94 9.81 -1.43
N ILE A 149 -2.37 8.83 -2.14
CA ILE A 149 -1.04 8.96 -2.74
C ILE A 149 -0.99 10.15 -3.71
N ARG A 150 -1.97 10.27 -4.60
CA ARG A 150 -2.05 11.42 -5.54
C ARG A 150 -2.21 12.77 -4.86
N LEU A 151 -2.90 12.80 -3.72
CA LEU A 151 -3.11 14.02 -2.95
C LEU A 151 -1.92 14.34 -2.02
N GLY A 152 -0.99 13.41 -1.84
CA GLY A 152 0.12 13.55 -0.89
C GLY A 152 -0.30 13.38 0.59
N SER A 153 -1.49 12.85 0.87
CA SER A 153 -2.04 12.64 2.22
C SER A 153 -1.96 11.18 2.71
N TYR A 154 -1.12 10.38 2.04
CA TYR A 154 -0.84 9.00 2.42
C TYR A 154 0.11 8.92 3.63
N ASP A 155 0.18 7.76 4.29
CA ASP A 155 1.03 7.50 5.44
C ASP A 155 1.76 6.16 5.31
N GLU A 156 2.52 5.79 6.34
CA GLU A 156 3.28 4.54 6.37
C GLU A 156 2.35 3.31 6.26
N VAL A 157 1.17 3.33 6.86
CA VAL A 157 0.23 2.19 6.84
C VAL A 157 -0.32 1.95 5.44
N ASP A 158 -0.59 3.02 4.69
CA ASP A 158 -1.00 2.93 3.29
C ASP A 158 0.06 2.24 2.43
N ILE A 159 1.33 2.63 2.60
CA ILE A 159 2.45 2.07 1.86
C ILE A 159 2.70 0.62 2.28
N GLU A 160 2.70 0.32 3.58
CA GLU A 160 2.83 -1.04 4.09
C GLU A 160 1.74 -1.96 3.51
N TRP A 161 0.49 -1.47 3.47
CA TRP A 161 -0.63 -2.23 2.90
C TRP A 161 -0.38 -2.57 1.43
N LEU A 162 0.06 -1.59 0.62
CA LEU A 162 0.38 -1.81 -0.80
C LEU A 162 1.60 -2.71 -0.99
N GLU A 163 2.65 -2.55 -0.19
CA GLU A 163 3.89 -3.35 -0.28
C GLU A 163 3.62 -4.83 0.00
N VAL A 164 2.75 -5.16 0.97
CA VAL A 164 2.33 -6.54 1.23
C VAL A 164 1.63 -7.15 0.00
N ARG A 165 0.76 -6.39 -0.68
CA ARG A 165 0.08 -6.86 -1.89
C ARG A 165 1.04 -6.96 -3.08
N ALA A 166 1.92 -5.98 -3.22
CA ALA A 166 2.94 -5.95 -4.25
C ALA A 166 3.87 -7.17 -4.16
N ALA A 167 4.32 -7.52 -2.95
CA ALA A 167 5.14 -8.70 -2.70
C ALA A 167 4.45 -10.03 -3.04
N ALA A 168 3.11 -10.04 -3.05
CA ALA A 168 2.32 -11.21 -3.44
C ALA A 168 2.17 -11.37 -4.96
N MET A 169 2.57 -10.37 -5.76
CA MET A 169 2.48 -10.45 -7.22
C MET A 169 3.33 -11.60 -7.77
N THR A 170 2.84 -12.23 -8.82
CA THR A 170 3.60 -13.20 -9.61
C THR A 170 4.45 -12.50 -10.66
N ASP A 171 5.52 -13.16 -11.14
CA ASP A 171 6.31 -12.66 -12.27
C ASP A 171 5.41 -12.34 -13.47
N ALA A 172 4.41 -13.18 -13.71
CA ALA A 172 3.47 -13.03 -14.82
C ALA A 172 2.59 -11.77 -14.68
N GLU A 173 2.29 -11.34 -13.46
CA GLU A 173 1.56 -10.08 -13.23
C GLU A 173 2.47 -8.88 -13.41
N MET A 174 3.69 -8.91 -12.85
CA MET A 174 4.66 -7.83 -13.07
C MET A 174 4.95 -7.61 -14.56
N LEU A 175 5.04 -8.71 -15.33
CA LEU A 175 5.23 -8.68 -16.77
C LEU A 175 4.05 -8.11 -17.56
N LYS A 176 2.90 -7.77 -16.94
CA LYS A 176 1.78 -7.07 -17.60
C LYS A 176 1.91 -5.55 -17.57
N MET A 177 2.88 -5.01 -16.82
CA MET A 177 3.13 -3.57 -16.75
C MET A 177 3.39 -3.02 -18.15
N ASP A 178 2.70 -1.94 -18.49
CA ASP A 178 2.89 -1.30 -19.78
C ASP A 178 4.25 -0.60 -19.81
N PRO A 179 4.96 -0.64 -20.97
CA PRO A 179 6.13 0.19 -21.20
C PRO A 179 5.70 1.67 -21.26
N PHE A 180 6.65 2.60 -21.26
CA PHE A 180 6.36 4.05 -21.21
C PHE A 180 5.21 4.49 -22.14
N ASP A 181 4.34 5.37 -21.61
CA ASP A 181 3.21 6.00 -22.31
C ASP A 181 3.64 7.15 -23.26
N GLY A 182 4.64 6.91 -24.12
CA GLY A 182 5.14 7.89 -25.08
C GLY A 182 4.93 7.46 -26.53
N GLU A 183 4.51 8.39 -27.40
CA GLU A 183 4.60 8.19 -28.85
C GLU A 183 6.07 7.87 -29.23
N GLU A 184 6.28 6.88 -30.10
CA GLU A 184 7.59 6.43 -30.61
C GLU A 184 8.47 5.56 -29.69
N ILE A 185 7.90 4.92 -28.66
CA ILE A 185 8.63 3.96 -27.83
C ILE A 185 8.44 2.53 -28.35
N THR A 186 9.55 1.83 -28.60
CA THR A 186 9.53 0.42 -28.99
C THR A 186 10.13 -0.42 -27.87
N GLU A 187 9.33 -1.32 -27.27
CA GLU A 187 9.88 -2.30 -26.34
C GLU A 187 10.82 -3.27 -27.05
N LEU A 188 12.01 -3.45 -26.49
CA LEU A 188 13.01 -4.43 -26.94
C LEU A 188 12.95 -5.72 -26.13
N SER A 189 12.78 -5.62 -24.81
CA SER A 189 12.64 -6.80 -23.95
C SER A 189 12.11 -6.42 -22.56
N ARG A 190 11.32 -7.31 -21.96
CA ARG A 190 10.95 -7.26 -20.54
C ARG A 190 11.35 -8.54 -19.81
N ARG A 191 11.75 -8.43 -18.54
CA ARG A 191 12.04 -9.58 -17.69
C ARG A 191 11.98 -9.22 -16.22
N VAL A 192 11.60 -10.18 -15.39
CA VAL A 192 11.68 -10.09 -13.93
C VAL A 192 13.00 -10.69 -13.49
N VAL A 193 13.76 -9.96 -12.66
CA VAL A 193 15.10 -10.34 -12.19
C VAL A 193 15.28 -9.97 -10.72
N THR A 194 16.41 -10.37 -10.13
CA THR A 194 16.87 -9.91 -8.81
C THR A 194 18.18 -9.15 -8.98
N CYS A 195 18.41 -8.11 -8.16
CA CYS A 195 19.66 -7.34 -8.20
C CYS A 195 20.67 -7.90 -7.19
N GLY A 196 21.96 -7.87 -7.56
CA GLY A 196 23.06 -8.21 -6.64
C GLY A 196 23.55 -7.02 -5.79
N THR A 197 23.11 -5.82 -6.13
CA THR A 197 23.41 -4.54 -5.46
C THR A 197 22.15 -3.68 -5.46
N ALA A 198 22.03 -2.76 -4.51
CA ALA A 198 20.90 -1.84 -4.47
C ALA A 198 20.78 -1.07 -5.79
N VAL A 199 19.55 -0.96 -6.30
CA VAL A 199 19.22 -0.19 -7.50
C VAL A 199 18.04 0.72 -7.20
N ARG A 200 17.81 1.76 -8.00
CA ARG A 200 16.70 2.70 -7.78
C ARG A 200 15.56 2.37 -8.73
N ASP A 201 14.34 2.35 -8.20
CA ASP A 201 13.12 2.29 -9.01
C ASP A 201 13.04 3.53 -9.93
N HIS A 202 12.54 3.33 -11.15
CA HIS A 202 12.44 4.38 -12.13
C HIS A 202 11.32 5.39 -11.83
N TRP A 203 10.18 4.95 -11.31
CA TRP A 203 9.01 5.80 -11.06
C TRP A 203 8.87 6.21 -9.60
N THR A 204 8.88 5.24 -8.68
CA THR A 204 8.76 5.53 -7.24
C THR A 204 10.03 6.13 -6.67
N ARG A 205 11.16 5.99 -7.38
CA ARG A 205 12.50 6.38 -6.93
C ARG A 205 12.96 5.71 -5.63
N ARG A 206 12.19 4.77 -5.09
CA ARG A 206 12.57 4.01 -3.90
C ARG A 206 13.74 3.09 -4.22
N VAL A 207 14.50 2.73 -3.18
CA VAL A 207 15.59 1.76 -3.31
C VAL A 207 14.99 0.36 -3.41
N ILE A 208 15.49 -0.40 -4.38
CA ILE A 208 15.25 -1.84 -4.52
C ILE A 208 16.49 -2.53 -3.96
N GLU A 209 16.30 -3.22 -2.83
CA GLU A 209 17.39 -3.82 -2.07
C GLU A 209 17.96 -5.08 -2.75
N PRO A 210 19.24 -5.43 -2.50
CA PRO A 210 19.82 -6.66 -3.03
C PRO A 210 18.98 -7.90 -2.71
N GLY A 211 18.70 -8.69 -3.75
CA GLY A 211 17.88 -9.89 -3.65
C GLY A 211 16.38 -9.66 -3.83
N GLU A 212 15.93 -8.41 -3.87
CA GLU A 212 14.55 -8.08 -4.23
C GLU A 212 14.31 -8.27 -5.72
N ARG A 213 13.09 -8.74 -6.00
CA ARG A 213 12.65 -9.01 -7.35
C ARG A 213 12.09 -7.73 -7.95
N HIS A 214 12.41 -7.46 -9.21
CA HIS A 214 11.97 -6.27 -9.91
C HIS A 214 11.87 -6.53 -11.41
N LEU A 215 11.04 -5.74 -12.09
CA LEU A 215 10.91 -5.74 -13.53
C LEU A 215 12.02 -4.88 -14.14
N VAL A 216 12.63 -5.39 -15.20
CA VAL A 216 13.53 -4.63 -16.08
C VAL A 216 12.86 -4.52 -17.43
N LEU A 217 12.65 -3.29 -17.88
CA LEU A 217 12.19 -2.97 -19.23
C LEU A 217 13.37 -2.40 -20.02
N ARG A 218 13.55 -2.90 -21.24
CA ARG A 218 14.47 -2.31 -22.22
C ARG A 218 13.66 -1.80 -23.39
N GLU A 219 13.85 -0.54 -23.71
CA GLU A 219 13.02 0.21 -24.65
C GLU A 219 13.92 1.04 -25.56
N ALA A 220 13.49 1.27 -26.79
CA ALA A 220 14.13 2.20 -27.71
C ALA A 220 13.23 3.43 -27.90
N LEU A 221 13.75 4.61 -27.59
CA LEU A 221 13.12 5.91 -27.83
C LEU A 221 14.00 6.70 -28.81
N GLN A 222 13.44 7.07 -29.97
CA GLN A 222 14.17 7.83 -31.01
C GLN A 222 15.53 7.21 -31.38
N GLY A 223 15.59 5.88 -31.42
CA GLY A 223 16.81 5.12 -31.74
C GLY A 223 17.84 5.01 -30.61
N ARG A 224 17.54 5.49 -29.39
CA ARG A 224 18.38 5.29 -28.21
C ARG A 224 17.76 4.23 -27.31
N GLU A 225 18.57 3.26 -26.89
CA GLU A 225 18.15 2.23 -25.95
C GLU A 225 18.23 2.74 -24.51
N HIS A 226 17.17 2.48 -23.75
CA HIS A 226 17.03 2.78 -22.33
C HIS A 226 16.70 1.49 -21.58
N GLU A 227 17.22 1.38 -20.35
CA GLU A 227 16.86 0.31 -19.42
C GLU A 227 16.26 0.96 -18.17
N THR A 228 15.02 0.59 -17.83
CA THR A 228 14.34 1.02 -16.60
C THR A 228 14.10 -0.15 -15.67
N ARG A 229 14.01 0.14 -14.37
CA ARG A 229 13.85 -0.84 -13.30
C ARG A 229 12.65 -0.46 -12.46
N HIS A 230 11.78 -1.42 -12.19
CA HIS A 230 10.52 -1.20 -11.49
C HIS A 230 10.34 -2.27 -10.40
N SER A 231 10.30 -1.81 -9.17
CA SER A 231 9.96 -2.55 -7.95
C SER A 231 8.60 -3.21 -8.07
N GLU A 232 8.33 -4.15 -7.17
CA GLU A 232 7.03 -4.80 -7.05
C GLU A 232 5.92 -3.77 -6.78
N LEU A 233 6.20 -2.75 -5.95
CA LEU A 233 5.26 -1.67 -5.65
C LEU A 233 4.91 -0.85 -6.90
N SER A 234 5.92 -0.46 -7.67
CA SER A 234 5.73 0.27 -8.94
C SER A 234 4.89 -0.53 -9.95
N ALA A 235 5.19 -1.84 -10.06
CA ALA A 235 4.41 -2.75 -10.90
C ALA A 235 2.98 -2.94 -10.39
N TYR A 236 2.77 -3.00 -9.07
CA TYR A 236 1.44 -3.13 -8.46
C TYR A 236 0.57 -1.91 -8.77
N LEU A 237 1.12 -0.70 -8.61
CA LEU A 237 0.39 0.54 -8.90
C LEU A 237 -0.04 0.63 -10.36
N HIS A 238 0.83 0.22 -11.30
CA HIS A 238 0.49 0.21 -12.73
C HIS A 238 -0.51 -0.88 -13.09
N VAL A 239 -0.22 -2.14 -12.74
CA VAL A 239 -0.94 -3.31 -13.27
C VAL A 239 -2.24 -3.56 -12.51
N VAL A 240 -2.20 -3.44 -11.19
CA VAL A 240 -3.31 -3.85 -10.32
C VAL A 240 -4.12 -2.64 -9.88
N ALA A 241 -3.45 -1.55 -9.51
CA ALA A 241 -4.13 -0.34 -9.09
C ALA A 241 -4.63 0.51 -10.28
N GLY A 242 -4.12 0.25 -11.50
CA GLY A 242 -4.52 0.96 -12.71
C GLY A 242 -4.12 2.45 -12.69
N ASP A 243 -3.17 2.81 -11.84
CA ASP A 243 -2.76 4.18 -11.61
C ASP A 243 -1.24 4.26 -11.50
N GLY A 244 -0.62 4.26 -12.67
CA GLY A 244 0.81 4.37 -12.77
C GLY A 244 1.39 5.70 -12.29
N GLY A 245 0.65 6.79 -12.53
CA GLY A 245 1.05 8.14 -12.15
C GLY A 245 1.16 8.32 -10.63
N ALA A 246 0.41 7.55 -9.84
CA ALA A 246 0.55 7.56 -8.38
C ALA A 246 1.98 7.23 -7.91
N ALA A 247 2.74 6.44 -8.67
CA ALA A 247 4.12 6.09 -8.32
C ALA A 247 5.03 7.33 -8.22
N GLU A 248 4.78 8.38 -9.02
CA GLU A 248 5.62 9.59 -9.02
C GLU A 248 5.52 10.39 -7.71
N PHE A 249 4.42 10.25 -6.98
CA PHE A 249 4.18 10.96 -5.72
C PHE A 249 4.86 10.27 -4.52
N LEU A 250 5.43 9.08 -4.72
CA LEU A 250 6.14 8.33 -3.69
C LEU A 250 7.57 8.81 -3.45
N ASP A 251 8.17 9.56 -4.39
CA ASP A 251 9.53 10.13 -4.23
C ASP A 251 9.57 11.24 -3.16
N VAL A 252 8.44 11.92 -2.91
CA VAL A 252 8.36 13.11 -2.05
C VAL A 252 8.33 12.76 -0.55
N TYR A 253 7.86 11.56 -0.18
CA TYR A 253 7.69 11.20 1.23
C TYR A 253 8.97 10.76 1.93
N ASP A 254 9.91 10.12 1.23
CA ASP A 254 11.19 9.73 1.83
C ASP A 254 12.00 10.97 2.28
N GLU A 255 11.86 12.13 1.60
CA GLU A 255 12.47 13.39 2.04
C GLU A 255 11.77 13.99 3.27
N HIS A 256 10.44 13.89 3.37
CA HIS A 256 9.69 14.42 4.52
C HIS A 256 9.81 13.57 5.79
N VAL A 257 9.84 12.23 5.67
CA VAL A 257 10.09 11.34 6.82
C VAL A 257 11.52 11.48 7.34
N ALA A 258 12.51 11.62 6.44
CA ALA A 258 13.90 11.84 6.84
C ALA A 258 14.15 13.19 7.54
N LEU A 259 13.29 14.19 7.33
CA LEU A 259 13.36 15.48 8.02
C LEU A 259 12.61 15.51 9.35
N ALA A 260 11.69 14.56 9.57
CA ALA A 260 10.91 14.43 10.81
C ALA A 260 11.49 13.42 11.82
N SER A 261 12.54 12.69 11.44
CA SER A 261 13.28 11.71 12.26
C SER A 261 14.66 12.21 12.70
#